data_AF-A0A8T4RIG0-F1
#
_entry.id   AF-A0A8T4RIG0-F1
#
_cell.length_a   1.000
_cell.length_b   1.000
_cell.length_c   1.000
_cell.angle_alpha   90.00
_cell.angle_beta   90.00
_cell.angle_gamma   90.00
#
_symmetry.space_group_name_H-M   'P 1'
#
loop_
_entity.id
_entity.type
_entity.pdbx_description
1 polymer ?
#
loop_
_entity_poly.entity_id
_entity_poly.type
_entity_poly.pdbx_seq_one_letter_code
_entity_poly.pdbx_strand_id
1 'polypeptide(L)'
;MDEEAQQQLAQLEQIIKSRFTKEALQRFGNIKAAYPEKASQVILILGQALQKEEFPVIDDQLLKQVLIRLQEKKEMNITRK
;
A
#
# COMPACT_ATOMS: atom_id res chain seq x y z
N MET A 1 -6.36 9.19 -20.72
CA MET A 1 -5.48 8.50 -19.76
C MET A 1 -5.76 9.11 -18.38
N ASP A 2 -6.49 8.56 -17.41
CA ASP A 2 -7.33 7.37 -17.24
C ASP A 2 -8.22 7.64 -16.01
N GLU A 3 -9.35 8.33 -16.16
CA GLU A 3 -10.25 8.70 -15.03
C GLU A 3 -10.81 7.45 -14.32
N GLU A 4 -11.06 6.37 -15.07
CA GLU A 4 -11.50 5.08 -14.51
C GLU A 4 -10.47 4.46 -13.57
N ALA A 5 -9.18 4.55 -13.91
CA ALA A 5 -8.12 3.99 -13.07
C ALA A 5 -8.03 4.74 -11.72
N GLN A 6 -8.23 6.06 -11.72
CA GLN A 6 -8.23 6.86 -10.50
C GLN A 6 -9.47 6.55 -9.63
N GLN A 7 -10.63 6.35 -10.24
CA GLN A 7 -11.84 5.96 -9.53
C GLN A 7 -11.72 4.58 -8.89
N GLN A 8 -11.15 3.60 -9.61
CA GLN A 8 -10.90 2.27 -9.06
C GLN A 8 -9.93 2.32 -7.88
N LEU A 9 -8.88 3.14 -7.98
CA LEU A 9 -7.92 3.33 -6.89
C LEU A 9 -8.58 3.97 -5.65
N ALA A 10 -9.45 4.96 -5.84
CA ALA A 10 -10.15 5.62 -4.75
C ALA A 10 -11.12 4.67 -4.02
N GLN A 11 -11.82 3.81 -4.77
CA GLN A 11 -12.70 2.78 -4.18
C GLN A 11 -11.90 1.75 -3.39
N LEU A 12 -10.79 1.26 -3.95
CA LEU A 12 -9.85 0.38 -3.26
C LEU A 12 -9.30 1.01 -1.98
N GLU A 13 -8.91 2.28 -2.05
CA GLU A 13 -8.41 3.01 -0.88
C GLU A 13 -9.45 3.04 0.26
N GLN A 14 -10.73 3.28 -0.04
CA GLN A 14 -11.80 3.29 0.95
C GLN A 14 -12.00 1.91 1.60
N ILE A 15 -12.03 0.86 0.79
CA ILE A 15 -12.18 -0.52 1.27
C ILE A 15 -11.00 -0.88 2.18
N ILE A 16 -9.78 -0.60 1.74
CA ILE A 16 -8.56 -0.92 2.49
C ILE A 16 -8.49 -0.13 3.79
N LYS A 17 -8.82 1.17 3.77
CA LYS A 17 -8.86 2.00 4.98
C LYS A 17 -9.85 1.48 6.03
N SER A 18 -10.98 0.91 5.60
CA SER A 18 -11.95 0.31 6.54
C SER A 18 -11.41 -0.94 7.24
N ARG A 19 -10.38 -1.58 6.67
CA ARG A 19 -9.69 -2.75 7.24
C ARG A 19 -8.47 -2.39 8.08
N PHE A 20 -8.03 -1.13 8.04
CA PHE A 20 -6.87 -0.69 8.78
C PHE A 20 -7.22 -0.55 10.26
N THR A 21 -6.28 -0.96 11.12
CA THR A 21 -6.35 -0.57 12.53
C THR A 21 -6.10 0.94 12.67
N LYS A 22 -6.46 1.51 13.83
CA LYS A 22 -6.24 2.94 14.12
C LYS A 22 -4.77 3.34 13.93
N GLU A 23 -3.85 2.48 14.36
CA GLU A 23 -2.41 2.68 14.24
C GLU A 23 -1.94 2.61 12.77
N ALA A 24 -2.44 1.63 12.01
CA ALA A 24 -2.14 1.50 10.59
C ALA A 24 -2.68 2.69 9.78
N LEU A 25 -3.88 3.19 10.09
CA LEU A 25 -4.43 4.42 9.51
C LEU A 25 -3.54 5.62 9.77
N GLN A 26 -3.08 5.79 11.02
CA GLN A 26 -2.23 6.92 11.39
C GLN A 26 -0.87 6.84 10.67
N ARG A 27 -0.23 5.67 10.62
CA ARG A 27 1.02 5.48 9.87
C ARG A 27 0.81 5.72 8.38
N PHE A 28 -0.23 5.15 7.80
CA PHE A 28 -0.53 5.32 6.38
C PHE A 28 -0.82 6.78 6.04
N GLY A 29 -1.56 7.51 6.89
CA GLY A 29 -1.78 8.94 6.74
C GLY A 29 -0.47 9.73 6.70
N ASN A 30 0.44 9.45 7.62
CA ASN A 30 1.77 10.07 7.64
C ASN A 30 2.57 9.75 6.37
N ILE A 31 2.52 8.50 5.89
CA ILE A 31 3.20 8.08 4.66
C ILE A 31 2.58 8.73 3.44
N LYS A 32 1.25 8.83 3.35
CA LYS A 32 0.56 9.47 2.23
C LYS A 32 0.91 10.95 2.14
N ALA A 33 1.03 11.63 3.29
CA ALA A 33 1.44 13.03 3.33
C ALA A 33 2.91 13.24 2.91
N ALA A 34 3.82 12.37 3.36
CA ALA A 34 5.26 12.50 3.07
C ALA A 34 5.68 11.89 1.71
N TYR A 35 5.00 10.81 1.29
CA TYR A 35 5.35 9.97 0.13
C TYR A 35 4.07 9.43 -0.55
N PRO A 36 3.30 10.30 -1.24
CA PRO A 36 2.04 9.91 -1.87
C PRO A 36 2.17 8.77 -2.88
N GLU A 37 3.25 8.72 -3.65
CA GLU A 37 3.49 7.62 -4.62
C GLU A 37 3.64 6.26 -3.93
N LYS A 38 4.35 6.20 -2.79
CA LYS A 38 4.49 4.96 -2.01
C LYS A 38 3.15 4.53 -1.43
N ALA A 39 2.35 5.49 -0.94
CA ALA A 39 1.03 5.20 -0.42
C ALA A 39 0.12 4.56 -1.50
N SER A 40 0.14 5.07 -2.74
CA SER A 40 -0.61 4.47 -3.85
C SER A 40 -0.14 3.04 -4.16
N GLN A 41 1.17 2.78 -4.16
CA GLN A 41 1.71 1.43 -4.36
C GLN A 41 1.30 0.46 -3.24
N VAL A 42 1.30 0.92 -1.99
CA VAL A 42 0.82 0.15 -0.84
C VAL A 42 -0.65 -0.22 -1.02
N ILE A 43 -1.51 0.74 -1.40
CA ILE A 43 -2.93 0.50 -1.66
C ILE A 43 -3.13 -0.52 -2.78
N LEU A 44 -2.36 -0.47 -3.85
CA LEU A 44 -2.41 -1.46 -4.94
C LEU A 44 -2.06 -2.87 -4.46
N ILE A 45 -0.97 -3.02 -3.71
CA ILE A 45 -0.52 -4.33 -3.19
C ILE A 45 -1.54 -4.89 -2.20
N LEU A 46 -2.00 -4.07 -1.26
CA LEU A 46 -3.00 -4.46 -0.27
C LEU A 46 -4.34 -4.77 -0.94
N GLY A 47 -4.71 -4.04 -1.99
CA GLY A 47 -5.90 -4.30 -2.79
C GLY A 47 -5.87 -5.65 -3.48
N GLN A 48 -4.72 -6.01 -4.07
CA GLN A 48 -4.52 -7.32 -4.67
C GLN A 48 -4.56 -8.44 -3.63
N ALA A 49 -3.99 -8.22 -2.45
CA ALA A 49 -4.02 -9.21 -1.37
C ALA A 49 -5.42 -9.35 -0.74
N LEU A 50 -6.19 -8.27 -0.69
CA LEU A 50 -7.57 -8.25 -0.24
C LEU A 50 -8.49 -9.03 -1.20
N GLN A 51 -8.26 -8.93 -2.51
CA GLN A 51 -8.97 -9.75 -3.50
C GLN A 51 -8.70 -11.26 -3.34
N LYS A 52 -7.56 -11.62 -2.75
CA LYS A 52 -7.21 -13.01 -2.42
C LYS A 52 -7.70 -13.44 -1.03
N GLU A 53 -8.43 -12.57 -0.33
CA GLU A 53 -8.89 -12.76 1.05
C GLU A 53 -7.79 -13.17 2.04
N GLU A 54 -6.54 -12.77 1.76
CA GLU A 54 -5.38 -13.27 2.50
C GLU A 54 -5.33 -12.74 3.93
N PHE A 55 -5.94 -11.55 4.19
CA PHE A 55 -5.93 -10.92 5.51
C PHE A 55 -7.27 -10.20 5.82
N PRO A 56 -7.91 -10.47 6.98
CA PRO A 56 -9.17 -9.82 7.37
C PRO A 56 -9.01 -8.42 7.97
N VAL A 57 -7.82 -8.10 8.52
CA VAL A 57 -7.48 -6.82 9.16
C VAL A 57 -6.04 -6.47 8.80
N ILE A 58 -5.77 -5.18 8.58
CA ILE A 58 -4.45 -4.68 8.26
C ILE A 58 -3.93 -3.90 9.46
N ASP A 59 -3.10 -4.57 10.24
CA ASP A 59 -2.41 -4.01 11.40
C ASP A 59 -1.10 -3.28 11.02
N ASP A 60 -0.51 -2.61 12.01
CA ASP A 60 0.72 -1.83 11.85
C ASP A 60 1.90 -2.72 11.39
N GLN A 61 1.95 -3.98 11.83
CA GLN A 61 3.05 -4.88 11.47
C GLN A 61 2.93 -5.32 10.01
N LEU A 62 1.74 -5.70 9.55
CA LEU A 62 1.51 -6.04 8.15
C LEU A 62 1.85 -4.85 7.24
N LEU A 63 1.39 -3.65 7.60
CA LEU A 63 1.70 -2.44 6.85
C LEU A 63 3.22 -2.18 6.79
N LYS A 64 3.94 -2.32 7.90
CA LYS A 64 5.41 -2.23 7.93
C LYS A 64 6.07 -3.26 7.02
N GLN A 65 5.62 -4.51 7.04
CA GLN A 65 6.20 -5.55 6.18
C GLN A 65 6.03 -5.22 4.70
N VAL A 66 4.86 -4.73 4.30
CA VAL A 66 4.61 -4.27 2.92
C VAL A 66 5.54 -3.12 2.55
N LEU A 67 5.71 -2.15 3.45
CA LEU A 67 6.60 -1.00 3.24
C LEU A 67 8.08 -1.40 3.12
N ILE A 68 8.54 -2.36 3.92
CA ILE A 68 9.90 -2.89 3.84
C ILE A 68 10.11 -3.57 2.50
N ARG A 69 9.20 -4.47 2.10
CA ARG A 69 9.28 -5.16 0.79
C ARG A 69 9.27 -4.18 -0.39
N LEU A 70 8.53 -3.07 -0.27
CA LEU A 70 8.50 -2.01 -1.27
C LEU A 70 9.83 -1.24 -1.35
N GLN A 71 10.54 -1.07 -0.23
CA GLN A 71 11.85 -0.44 -0.21
C GLN A 71 12.93 -1.37 -0.78
N GLU A 72 12.93 -2.65 -0.42
CA GLU A 72 13.93 -3.62 -0.89
C GLU A 72 13.91 -3.82 -2.41
N LYS A 73 12.74 -3.70 -3.05
CA LYS A 73 12.64 -3.75 -4.52
C LYS A 73 13.34 -2.60 -5.24
N LYS A 74 13.74 -1.53 -4.55
CA LYS A 74 14.34 -0.34 -5.19
C LYS A 74 15.87 -0.43 -5.35
N GLU A 75 16.54 -1.41 -4.72
CA GLU A 75 18.00 -1.46 -4.70
C GLU A 75 18.56 -2.84 -5.08
N MET A 76 18.53 -3.22 -6.37
CA MET A 76 19.56 -4.12 -6.95
C MET A 76 19.57 -4.03 -8.49
N ASN A 77 20.21 -2.98 -9.02
CA ASN A 77 20.86 -3.04 -10.33
C ASN A 77 22.37 -2.86 -10.09
N ILE A 78 23.03 -3.85 -9.50
CA ILE A 78 24.48 -3.95 -9.63
C ILE A 78 24.73 -4.64 -10.96
N THR A 79 24.87 -3.83 -12.02
CA THR A 79 25.45 -4.26 -13.28
C THR A 79 26.90 -4.68 -12.99
N ARG A 80 27.15 -5.99 -12.81
CA ARG A 80 28.51 -6.51 -12.83
C ARG A 80 29.01 -6.42 -14.27
N LYS A 81 30.01 -5.56 -14.46
CA LYS A 81 30.78 -5.38 -15.68
C LYS A 81 31.70 -6.58 -15.92
#